data_AF-A0A1L9RPZ0-F1
#
_entry.id   AF-A0A1L9RPZ0-F1
#
_cell.length_a   1.000
_cell.length_b   1.000
_cell.length_c   1.000
_cell.angle_alpha   90.00
_cell.angle_beta   90.00
_cell.angle_gamma   90.00
#
_symmetry.space_group_name_H-M   'P 1'
#
loop_
_entity.id
_entity.type
_entity.pdbx_description
1 polymer ?
#
loop_
_entity_poly.entity_id
_entity_poly.type
_entity_poly.pdbx_seq_one_letter_code
_entity_poly.pdbx_strand_id
1 'polypeptide(L)'
;MSPKPVVPEQYFLAPTPHVPNSSLPILRKRYKIPHFHTQCHEYYGIIQGGSTYMLGVGPKDLEFDDQGRPYGMKLSVQKGDVFVLPGILDSTNHRFDMNYALGSDPTGVLGDLSDAVPIPPLDPLYGLEGSLPRL
;
A
#
# COMPACT_ATOMS: atom_id res chain seq x y z
N MET A 1 15.74 22.92 -6.15
CA MET A 1 14.90 23.08 -4.93
C MET A 1 14.37 21.73 -4.54
N SER A 2 14.68 21.23 -3.34
CA SER A 2 14.11 19.99 -2.83
C SER A 2 12.61 20.18 -2.58
N PRO A 3 11.72 19.23 -2.96
CA PRO A 3 10.30 19.37 -2.70
C PRO A 3 10.04 19.46 -1.20
N LYS A 4 9.27 20.48 -0.78
CA LYS A 4 8.83 20.59 0.62
C LYS A 4 7.89 19.42 0.94
N PRO A 5 8.10 18.69 2.05
CA PRO A 5 7.13 17.70 2.50
C PRO A 5 5.81 18.42 2.76
N VAL A 6 4.76 18.03 2.04
CA VAL A 6 3.40 18.39 2.44
C VAL A 6 2.97 17.35 3.48
N VAL A 7 2.14 17.73 4.46
CA VAL A 7 1.53 16.78 5.41
C VAL A 7 0.16 16.36 4.86
N PRO A 8 -0.17 15.05 4.75
CA PRO A 8 -1.46 14.63 4.21
C PRO A 8 -2.62 15.23 5.00
N GLU A 9 -3.69 15.62 4.31
CA GLU A 9 -4.95 15.99 4.98
C GLU A 9 -5.55 14.71 5.58
N GLN A 10 -5.80 14.71 6.89
CA GLN A 10 -6.28 13.56 7.66
C GLN A 10 -7.70 13.82 8.16
N TYR A 11 -8.60 12.88 7.91
CA TYR A 11 -10.00 12.95 8.33
C TYR A 11 -10.35 11.72 9.16
N PHE A 12 -11.03 11.91 10.28
CA PHE A 12 -11.59 10.80 11.06
C PHE A 12 -13.06 10.66 10.72
N LEU A 13 -13.49 9.47 10.33
CA LEU A 13 -14.90 9.17 10.15
C LEU A 13 -15.45 8.52 11.41
N ALA A 14 -16.74 8.78 11.69
CA ALA A 14 -17.46 8.00 12.68
C ALA A 14 -17.53 6.52 12.24
N PRO A 15 -17.55 5.57 13.19
CA PRO A 15 -17.85 4.18 12.90
C PRO A 15 -19.08 4.01 11.99
N THR A 16 -18.99 3.08 11.05
CA THR A 16 -20.12 2.73 10.17
C THR A 16 -20.61 1.32 10.47
N PRO A 17 -21.84 0.93 10.09
CA PRO A 17 -22.29 -0.46 10.25
C PRO A 17 -21.38 -1.51 9.58
N HIS A 18 -20.67 -1.13 8.52
CA HIS A 18 -19.75 -2.00 7.79
C HIS A 18 -18.32 -1.96 8.35
N VAL A 19 -17.96 -0.90 9.08
CA VAL A 19 -16.64 -0.73 9.68
C VAL A 19 -16.81 -0.14 11.10
N PRO A 20 -17.42 -0.90 12.04
CA PRO A 20 -17.86 -0.37 13.33
C PRO A 20 -16.71 -0.07 14.29
N ASN A 21 -15.50 -0.57 14.01
CA ASN A 21 -14.35 -0.49 14.91
C ASN A 21 -13.12 0.21 14.30
N SER A 22 -13.23 0.85 13.12
CA SER A 22 -12.07 1.53 12.55
C SER A 22 -11.78 2.84 13.28
N SER A 23 -10.67 2.87 14.00
CA SER A 23 -10.05 4.09 14.54
C SER A 23 -9.09 4.76 13.54
N LEU A 24 -8.94 4.17 12.34
CA LEU A 24 -8.00 4.64 11.34
C LEU A 24 -8.55 5.86 10.58
N PRO A 25 -7.73 6.89 10.36
CA PRO A 25 -8.14 8.04 9.59
C PRO A 25 -8.16 7.74 8.09
N ILE A 26 -8.98 8.48 7.35
CA ILE A 26 -8.86 8.62 5.89
C ILE A 26 -7.81 9.69 5.59
N LEU A 27 -6.86 9.34 4.72
CA LEU A 27 -5.86 10.27 4.21
C LEU A 27 -6.25 10.73 2.81
N ARG A 28 -6.43 12.05 2.63
CA ARG A 28 -6.53 12.62 1.28
C ARG A 28 -5.13 12.83 0.73
N LYS A 29 -4.65 11.83 -0.01
CA LYS A 29 -3.31 11.82 -0.61
C LYS A 29 -3.29 12.68 -1.87
N ARG A 30 -2.39 13.66 -1.92
CA ARG A 30 -2.06 14.45 -3.14
C ARG A 30 -0.58 14.33 -3.54
N TYR A 31 0.16 13.41 -2.92
CA TYR A 31 1.61 13.26 -3.07
C TYR A 31 1.96 12.57 -4.38
N LYS A 32 3.02 13.07 -5.03
CA LYS A 32 3.57 12.51 -6.29
C LYS A 32 4.96 11.92 -6.11
N ILE A 33 5.36 11.60 -4.88
CA ILE A 33 6.67 11.01 -4.62
C ILE A 33 6.50 9.48 -4.64
N PRO A 34 7.20 8.75 -5.50
CA PRO A 34 7.19 7.29 -5.46
C PRO A 34 7.66 6.78 -4.09
N HIS A 35 6.91 5.84 -3.52
CA HIS A 35 7.25 5.15 -2.29
C HIS A 35 6.50 3.82 -2.22
N PHE A 36 6.92 2.96 -1.30
CA PHE A 36 6.22 1.73 -0.94
C PHE A 36 6.10 1.60 0.58
N HIS A 37 5.14 0.81 1.00
CA HIS A 37 4.92 0.42 2.38
C HIS A 37 5.23 -1.05 2.55
N THR A 38 5.98 -1.41 3.58
CA THR A 38 6.08 -2.82 3.97
C THR A 38 4.81 -3.16 4.72
N GLN A 39 4.62 -2.68 5.93
CA GLN A 39 3.59 -3.20 6.83
C GLN A 39 2.17 -2.63 6.60
N CYS A 40 1.95 -1.80 5.58
CA CYS A 40 0.67 -1.11 5.35
C CYS A 40 0.05 -1.48 4.00
N HIS A 41 -1.18 -2.00 4.04
CA HIS A 41 -2.04 -2.07 2.86
C HIS A 41 -2.69 -0.71 2.66
N GLU A 42 -2.52 -0.13 1.48
CA GLU A 42 -3.21 1.11 1.14
C GLU A 42 -4.44 0.82 0.28
N TYR A 43 -5.60 1.23 0.78
CA TYR A 43 -6.87 1.13 0.07
C TYR A 43 -7.23 2.50 -0.48
N TYR A 44 -7.36 2.60 -1.79
CA TYR A 44 -7.68 3.85 -2.48
C TYR A 44 -9.11 3.79 -3.03
N GLY A 45 -9.91 4.80 -2.69
CA GLY A 45 -11.19 5.08 -3.34
C GLY A 45 -11.14 6.42 -4.05
N ILE A 46 -11.46 6.44 -5.34
CA ILE A 46 -11.48 7.68 -6.12
C ILE A 46 -12.84 8.35 -5.97
N ILE A 47 -12.89 9.39 -5.14
CA ILE A 47 -14.15 10.07 -4.80
C ILE A 47 -14.53 11.18 -5.79
N GLN A 48 -13.56 11.73 -6.54
CA GLN A 48 -13.78 12.79 -7.51
C GLN A 48 -12.67 12.83 -8.58
N GLY A 49 -13.02 13.18 -9.81
CA GLY A 49 -12.09 13.32 -10.93
C GLY A 49 -11.54 11.98 -11.40
N GLY A 50 -10.30 11.99 -11.88
CA GLY A 50 -9.55 10.81 -12.29
C GLY A 50 -8.05 11.10 -12.26
N SER A 51 -7.23 10.05 -12.30
CA SER A 51 -5.78 10.15 -12.27
C SER A 51 -5.15 8.95 -12.96
N THR A 52 -3.85 8.99 -13.18
CA THR A 52 -3.07 7.81 -13.59
C THR A 52 -1.94 7.62 -12.60
N TYR A 53 -1.85 6.40 -12.05
CA TYR A 53 -0.80 5.96 -11.17
C TYR A 53 0.26 5.23 -11.97
N MET A 54 1.52 5.45 -11.61
CA MET A 54 2.63 4.62 -12.04
C MET A 54 2.97 3.68 -10.88
N LEU A 55 2.84 2.37 -11.10
CA LEU A 55 3.00 1.34 -10.08
C LEU A 55 4.20 0.45 -10.41
N GLY A 56 4.91 -0.05 -9.40
CA GLY A 56 5.97 -1.04 -9.56
C GLY A 56 7.25 -0.51 -10.22
N VAL A 57 7.49 0.81 -10.18
CA VAL A 57 8.72 1.43 -10.68
C VAL A 57 9.09 2.62 -9.80
N GLY A 58 10.31 2.60 -9.27
CA GLY A 58 10.90 3.62 -8.42
C GLY A 58 11.66 4.69 -9.24
N PRO A 59 12.10 5.78 -8.59
CA PRO A 59 12.75 6.90 -9.27
C PRO A 59 14.11 6.56 -9.91
N LYS A 60 14.72 5.44 -9.52
CA LYS A 60 16.04 4.98 -9.98
C LYS A 60 15.97 3.79 -10.93
N ASP A 61 14.78 3.24 -11.12
CA ASP A 61 14.61 2.10 -12.02
C ASP A 61 14.73 2.58 -13.46
N LEU A 62 15.18 1.67 -14.33
CA LEU A 62 15.18 1.92 -15.76
C LEU A 62 13.73 2.07 -16.24
N GLU A 63 13.51 2.87 -17.28
CA GLU A 63 12.18 3.03 -17.86
C GLU A 63 11.76 1.80 -18.67
N PHE A 64 12.73 1.12 -19.28
CA PHE A 64 12.52 -0.04 -20.15
C PHE A 64 13.51 -1.15 -19.82
N ASP A 65 13.10 -2.40 -20.04
CA ASP A 65 13.96 -3.57 -20.02
C ASP A 65 14.80 -3.69 -21.31
N ASP A 66 15.67 -4.71 -21.37
CA ASP A 66 16.56 -4.96 -22.53
C ASP A 66 15.79 -5.27 -23.83
N GLN A 67 14.49 -5.56 -23.75
CA GLN A 67 13.60 -5.81 -24.88
C GLN A 67 12.77 -4.57 -25.27
N GLY A 68 13.01 -3.43 -24.61
CA GLY A 68 12.28 -2.19 -24.84
C GLY A 68 10.87 -2.18 -24.24
N ARG A 69 10.55 -3.10 -23.32
CA ARG A 69 9.26 -3.14 -22.63
C ARG A 69 9.32 -2.25 -21.38
N PRO A 70 8.29 -1.44 -21.10
CA PRO A 70 8.33 -0.53 -19.97
C PRO A 70 8.31 -1.29 -18.64
N TYR A 71 9.07 -0.81 -17.66
CA TYR A 71 8.94 -1.26 -16.27
C TYR A 71 7.71 -0.63 -15.61
N GLY A 72 7.13 -1.38 -14.66
CA GLY A 72 5.93 -0.97 -13.94
C GLY A 72 4.65 -1.00 -14.77
N MET A 73 3.59 -0.43 -14.21
CA MET A 73 2.26 -0.41 -14.81
C MET A 73 1.62 0.97 -14.64
N LYS A 74 1.05 1.50 -15.72
CA LYS A 74 0.18 2.69 -15.68
C LYS A 74 -1.25 2.27 -15.37
N LEU A 75 -1.75 2.63 -14.21
CA LEU A 75 -3.13 2.39 -13.79
C LEU A 75 -3.93 3.70 -13.90
N SER A 76 -4.81 3.79 -14.91
CA SER A 76 -5.76 4.90 -15.02
C SER A 76 -7.01 4.61 -14.19
N VAL A 77 -7.42 5.58 -13.39
CA VAL A 77 -8.57 5.48 -12.47
C VAL A 77 -9.46 6.71 -12.56
N GLN A 78 -10.73 6.52 -12.27
CA GLN A 78 -11.76 7.55 -12.28
C GLN A 78 -12.69 7.43 -11.07
N LYS A 79 -13.52 8.46 -10.87
CA LYS A 79 -14.52 8.47 -9.79
C LYS A 79 -15.32 7.17 -9.75
N GLY A 80 -15.34 6.54 -8.58
CA GLY A 80 -16.01 5.26 -8.34
C GLY A 80 -15.07 4.06 -8.30
N ASP A 81 -13.86 4.19 -8.84
CA ASP A 81 -12.88 3.11 -8.81
C ASP A 81 -12.30 2.92 -7.40
N VAL A 82 -12.02 1.66 -7.08
CA VAL A 82 -11.35 1.23 -5.84
C VAL A 82 -10.21 0.29 -6.21
N PHE A 83 -9.05 0.49 -5.60
CA PHE A 83 -7.91 -0.43 -5.75
C PHE A 83 -7.11 -0.53 -4.45
N VAL A 84 -6.35 -1.60 -4.32
CA VAL A 84 -5.53 -1.90 -3.15
C VAL A 84 -4.08 -2.02 -3.57
N LEU A 85 -3.19 -1.34 -2.87
CA LEU A 85 -1.76 -1.58 -2.92
C LEU A 85 -1.37 -2.42 -1.70
N PRO A 86 -1.08 -3.71 -1.87
CA PRO A 86 -0.74 -4.57 -0.74
C PRO A 86 0.62 -4.17 -0.17
N GLY A 87 0.70 -4.21 1.15
CA GLY A 87 1.98 -4.16 1.87
C GLY A 87 2.58 -5.56 2.01
N ILE A 88 3.87 -5.62 2.30
CA ILE A 88 4.58 -6.83 2.76
C ILE A 88 4.51 -6.89 4.28
N LEU A 89 3.83 -7.92 4.81
CA LEU A 89 3.75 -8.12 6.26
C LEU A 89 5.12 -8.54 6.79
N ASP A 90 5.58 -7.96 7.89
CA ASP A 90 6.78 -8.41 8.61
C ASP A 90 6.52 -8.51 10.12
N SER A 91 7.40 -9.20 10.86
CA SER A 91 7.25 -9.48 12.30
C SER A 91 7.71 -8.35 13.24
N THR A 92 8.23 -7.24 12.72
CA THR A 92 8.90 -6.20 13.50
C THR A 92 7.94 -5.26 14.24
N ASN A 93 6.63 -5.37 14.00
CA ASN A 93 5.57 -4.61 14.67
C ASN A 93 5.74 -3.08 14.57
N HIS A 94 6.48 -2.60 13.56
CA HIS A 94 6.54 -1.19 13.22
C HIS A 94 5.19 -0.77 12.64
N ARG A 95 4.70 0.39 13.07
CA ARG A 95 3.31 0.76 12.80
C ARG A 95 3.12 1.34 11.41
N PHE A 96 4.14 2.01 10.86
CA PHE A 96 4.14 2.66 9.56
C PHE A 96 5.57 2.88 9.07
N ASP A 97 5.82 2.62 7.79
CA ASP A 97 7.04 3.00 7.10
C ASP A 97 6.73 3.77 5.81
N MET A 98 7.72 4.52 5.33
CA MET A 98 7.64 5.30 4.09
C MET A 98 8.97 5.11 3.36
N ASN A 99 9.07 4.05 2.56
CA ASN A 99 10.29 3.77 1.82
C ASN A 99 10.25 4.46 0.46
N TYR A 100 11.15 5.40 0.23
CA TYR A 100 11.19 6.21 -1.00
C TYR A 100 11.88 5.51 -2.20
N ALA A 101 12.17 4.21 -2.09
CA ALA A 101 12.89 3.44 -3.12
C ALA A 101 14.21 4.11 -3.58
N LEU A 102 14.94 4.72 -2.65
CA LEU A 102 16.22 5.39 -2.92
C LEU A 102 17.45 4.54 -2.53
N GLY A 103 17.25 3.46 -1.78
CA GLY A 103 18.31 2.57 -1.28
C GLY A 103 18.55 1.35 -2.18
N SER A 104 19.26 0.35 -1.65
CA SER A 104 19.32 -0.99 -2.23
C SER A 104 17.95 -1.64 -2.23
N ASP A 105 17.69 -2.50 -3.21
CA ASP A 105 16.44 -3.27 -3.30
C ASP A 105 16.30 -4.21 -2.07
N PRO A 106 15.31 -3.97 -1.19
CA PRO A 106 15.10 -4.80 -0.02
C PRO A 106 14.18 -5.99 -0.28
N THR A 107 13.67 -6.17 -1.52
CA THR A 107 12.55 -7.09 -1.82
C THR A 107 12.82 -8.52 -1.36
N GLY A 108 14.03 -9.06 -1.59
CA GLY A 108 14.38 -10.41 -1.15
C GLY A 108 14.29 -10.58 0.37
N VAL A 109 14.88 -9.64 1.12
CA VAL A 109 14.87 -9.65 2.59
C VAL A 109 13.45 -9.49 3.13
N LEU A 110 12.64 -8.62 2.53
CA LEU A 110 11.25 -8.41 2.92
C LEU A 110 10.38 -9.64 2.62
N GLY A 111 10.66 -10.35 1.53
CA GLY A 111 10.04 -11.64 1.22
C GLY A 111 10.30 -12.67 2.31
N ASP A 112 11.57 -12.87 2.67
CA ASP A 112 11.97 -13.81 3.74
C ASP A 112 11.31 -13.46 5.09
N LEU A 113 11.19 -12.17 5.40
CA LEU A 113 10.51 -11.71 6.62
C LEU A 113 9.00 -11.96 6.59
N SER A 114 8.37 -11.87 5.41
CA SER A 114 6.94 -12.14 5.23
C SER A 114 6.61 -13.62 5.38
N ASP A 115 7.44 -14.47 4.79
CA ASP A 115 7.29 -15.93 4.90
C ASP A 115 7.48 -16.42 6.34
N ALA A 116 8.22 -15.67 7.16
CA ALA A 116 8.41 -15.96 8.57
C ALA A 116 7.24 -15.51 9.47
N VAL A 117 6.24 -14.79 8.95
CA VAL A 117 5.10 -14.34 9.76
C VAL A 117 4.16 -15.51 10.04
N PRO A 118 3.89 -15.84 11.33
CA PRO A 118 2.99 -16.94 11.65
C PRO A 118 1.57 -16.65 11.18
N ILE A 119 0.93 -17.64 10.56
CA ILE A 119 -0.49 -17.60 10.25
C ILE A 119 -1.26 -17.65 11.58
N PRO A 120 -2.17 -16.68 11.84
CA PRO A 120 -2.95 -16.70 13.07
C PRO A 120 -3.79 -18.00 13.14
N PRO A 121 -3.93 -18.60 14.34
CA PRO A 121 -4.65 -19.86 14.49
C PRO A 121 -6.15 -19.74 14.19
N LEU A 122 -6.69 -18.52 14.20
CA LEU A 122 -8.09 -18.18 13.94
C LEU A 122 -8.18 -17.03 12.93
N ASP A 123 -9.27 -16.97 12.19
CA ASP A 123 -9.54 -15.86 11.28
C ASP A 123 -9.73 -14.56 12.11
N PRO A 124 -8.98 -13.49 11.84
CA PRO A 124 -9.05 -12.27 12.65
C PRO A 124 -10.35 -11.48 12.47
N LEU A 125 -11.12 -11.75 11.41
CA LEU A 125 -12.39 -11.08 11.12
C LEU A 125 -13.59 -11.90 11.60
N TYR A 126 -13.58 -13.20 11.38
CA TYR A 126 -14.72 -14.09 11.62
C TYR A 126 -14.51 -15.08 12.78
N GLY A 127 -13.31 -15.15 13.38
CA GLY A 127 -13.01 -15.98 14.54
C GLY A 127 -12.97 -17.48 14.24
N LEU A 128 -13.42 -18.29 15.20
CA LEU A 128 -13.39 -19.76 15.15
C LEU A 128 -14.10 -20.38 13.94
N GLU A 129 -15.16 -19.73 13.48
CA GLU A 129 -15.97 -20.19 12.35
C GLU A 129 -15.57 -19.53 11.02
N GLY A 130 -14.49 -18.74 11.04
CA GLY A 130 -14.01 -18.01 9.87
C GLY A 130 -13.30 -18.90 8.86
N SER A 131 -13.49 -18.59 7.58
CA SER A 131 -12.72 -19.22 6.50
C SER A 131 -11.32 -18.59 6.44
N LEU A 132 -10.44 -18.99 7.36
CA LEU A 132 -9.01 -18.67 7.29
C LEU A 132 -8.52 -18.92 5.85
N PRO A 133 -7.92 -17.92 5.16
CA PRO A 133 -7.39 -18.11 3.82
C PRO A 133 -6.36 -19.24 3.84
N ARG A 134 -6.58 -20.28 3.05
CA ARG A 134 -5.59 -21.35 2.83
C ARG A 134 -4.71 -20.92 1.66
N LEU A 135 -3.42 -20.76 1.93
CA LEU A 135 -2.38 -20.55 0.92
C LEU A 135 -2.03 -21.87 0.23
#